data_AF-A0A533S0G2-F1
#
_entry.id   AF-A0A533S0G2-F1
#
_cell.length_a   1.000
_cell.length_b   1.000
_cell.length_c   1.000
_cell.angle_alpha   90.00
_cell.angle_beta   90.00
_cell.angle_gamma   90.00
#
_symmetry.space_group_name_H-M   'P 1'
#
loop_
_entity.id
_entity.type
_entity.pdbx_description
1 polymer ?
#
loop_
_entity_poly.entity_id
_entity_poly.type
_entity_poly.pdbx_seq_one_letter_code
_entity_poly.pdbx_strand_id
1 'polypeptide(L)'
;MDIDNTLVDSTEKSYAFENKANSFKVRFAGKSEDKKLGQIQQKDIFIKWYLSDGKEVAGDTAKNTITYSEIKEKTDLRYVVEGSTLKEDIILKSPEAPTEFKFVLNMKGLKYEAREDGSIEFLDPRNDSVVWVMPKPYMYDAQGEQSEAVTATLENKWGKLVLTIKADEEWISAADRVLPIVIDPTLQPGPRNGRDTFISSSYNDKNFRAKELLYVGKTEAYGATKSLFHFNVTPDEDDMTITSATFSVLAKQGTLSSIDLYPVKFDWKWDEYYLTWDRWQSSGKIGGLIDNATGPASGWWDFDVKKLVQEWVDNPTANYGLALYPAGGAGYKEFYSCD
;
A
#
# COMPACT_ATOMS: atom_id res chain seq x y z
N MET A 1 -17.54 -7.78 -7.60
CA MET A 1 -18.23 -6.55 -7.19
C MET A 1 -17.50 -5.30 -7.70
N ASP A 2 -18.19 -4.30 -8.23
CA ASP A 2 -17.60 -2.97 -8.50
C ASP A 2 -17.30 -2.26 -7.17
N ILE A 3 -16.12 -1.65 -7.02
CA ILE A 3 -15.79 -0.85 -5.84
C ILE A 3 -16.55 0.49 -5.93
N ASP A 4 -17.41 0.74 -4.95
CA ASP A 4 -18.10 2.01 -4.72
C ASP A 4 -17.92 2.41 -3.26
N ASN A 5 -16.94 3.28 -3.01
CA ASN A 5 -16.64 3.75 -1.66
C ASN A 5 -17.48 4.96 -1.23
N THR A 6 -18.53 5.33 -1.98
CA THR A 6 -19.47 6.36 -1.53
C THR A 6 -20.03 5.97 -0.17
N LEU A 7 -19.96 6.90 0.79
CA LEU A 7 -20.53 6.73 2.11
C LEU A 7 -22.06 6.86 2.02
N VAL A 8 -22.73 5.85 2.54
CA VAL A 8 -24.20 5.73 2.61
C VAL A 8 -24.61 5.47 4.06
N ASP A 9 -25.91 5.54 4.34
CA ASP A 9 -26.43 5.20 5.67
C ASP A 9 -26.03 3.77 6.07
N SER A 10 -25.47 3.62 7.27
CA SER A 10 -25.02 2.35 7.80
C SER A 10 -26.20 1.45 8.15
N THR A 11 -26.11 0.19 7.71
CA THR A 11 -27.03 -0.88 8.14
C THR A 11 -26.75 -1.37 9.56
N GLU A 12 -25.52 -1.15 10.04
CA GLU A 12 -25.09 -1.45 11.40
C GLU A 12 -25.51 -0.29 12.32
N LYS A 13 -26.47 -0.55 13.21
CA LYS A 13 -27.11 0.47 14.07
C LYS A 13 -26.16 1.28 14.94
N SER A 14 -24.95 0.78 15.17
CA SER A 14 -23.93 1.45 15.98
C SER A 14 -23.19 2.56 15.21
N TYR A 15 -23.31 2.63 13.88
CA TYR A 15 -22.68 3.63 13.02
C TYR A 15 -23.72 4.38 12.19
N ALA A 16 -23.38 5.59 11.75
CA ALA A 16 -24.25 6.39 10.89
C ALA A 16 -23.96 6.15 9.41
N PHE A 17 -22.68 5.96 9.06
CA PHE A 17 -22.26 5.85 7.67
C PHE A 17 -21.43 4.59 7.43
N GLU A 18 -21.51 4.02 6.22
CA GLU A 18 -20.61 2.97 5.75
C GLU A 18 -20.29 3.12 4.26
N ASN A 19 -19.17 2.56 3.80
CA ASN A 19 -18.88 2.49 2.36
C ASN A 19 -19.84 1.50 1.66
N LYS A 20 -20.35 1.92 0.50
CA LYS A 20 -21.42 1.20 -0.21
C LYS A 20 -21.02 -0.21 -0.66
N ALA A 21 -19.91 -0.35 -1.39
CA ALA A 21 -19.46 -1.64 -1.93
C ALA A 21 -17.93 -1.73 -2.00
N ASN A 22 -17.34 -2.67 -1.27
CA ASN A 22 -15.91 -3.01 -1.32
C ASN A 22 -15.67 -4.36 -0.60
N SER A 23 -14.50 -4.98 -0.76
CA SER A 23 -14.12 -6.23 -0.07
C SER A 23 -13.94 -6.07 1.44
N PHE A 24 -13.94 -4.82 1.93
CA PHE A 24 -13.98 -4.45 3.34
C PHE A 24 -15.10 -3.44 3.59
N LYS A 25 -15.57 -3.40 4.84
CA LYS A 25 -16.51 -2.42 5.33
C LYS A 25 -15.82 -1.42 6.24
N VAL A 26 -15.89 -0.15 5.89
CA VAL A 26 -15.56 0.97 6.77
C VAL A 26 -16.87 1.57 7.25
N ARG A 27 -16.95 1.83 8.55
CA ARG A 27 -18.11 2.47 9.18
C ARG A 27 -17.68 3.64 10.03
N PHE A 28 -18.48 4.69 10.04
CA PHE A 28 -18.20 5.93 10.76
C PHE A 28 -19.38 6.36 11.62
N ALA A 29 -19.08 6.89 12.80
CA ALA A 29 -20.08 7.44 13.69
C ALA A 29 -20.58 8.80 13.17
N GLY A 30 -21.87 9.10 13.31
CA GLY A 30 -22.42 10.40 12.89
C GLY A 30 -21.90 11.56 13.72
N LYS A 31 -21.40 11.28 14.91
CA LYS A 31 -20.68 12.19 15.79
C LYS A 31 -19.47 11.49 16.38
N SER A 32 -18.41 12.23 16.69
CA SER A 32 -17.20 11.74 17.35
C SER A 32 -17.38 11.47 18.86
N GLU A 33 -18.59 11.08 19.30
CA GLU A 33 -18.93 10.87 20.71
C GLU A 33 -18.10 9.76 21.38
N ASP A 34 -18.12 9.80 22.72
CA ASP A 34 -17.17 9.15 23.61
C ASP A 34 -16.99 7.64 23.31
N LYS A 35 -15.79 7.30 22.80
CA LYS A 35 -15.24 5.95 22.55
C LYS A 35 -15.65 5.25 21.25
N LYS A 36 -16.19 5.96 20.25
CA LYS A 36 -16.51 5.34 18.96
C LYS A 36 -16.44 6.37 17.83
N LEU A 37 -15.48 6.20 16.93
CA LEU A 37 -15.32 7.06 15.75
C LEU A 37 -15.47 6.27 14.46
N GLY A 38 -14.73 5.18 14.32
CA GLY A 38 -14.76 4.37 13.11
C GLY A 38 -14.42 2.91 13.32
N GLN A 39 -14.68 2.13 12.28
CA GLN A 39 -14.34 0.72 12.18
C GLN A 39 -13.96 0.38 10.75
N ILE A 40 -12.92 -0.42 10.57
CA ILE A 40 -12.62 -1.15 9.35
C ILE A 40 -12.77 -2.65 9.63
N GLN A 41 -13.40 -3.37 8.72
CA GLN A 41 -13.74 -4.78 8.88
C GLN A 41 -13.57 -5.54 7.56
N GLN A 42 -12.92 -6.69 7.62
CA GLN A 42 -12.88 -7.68 6.54
C GLN A 42 -13.32 -9.03 7.13
N LYS A 43 -14.43 -9.59 6.62
CA LYS A 43 -15.07 -10.79 7.18
C LYS A 43 -15.32 -10.63 8.70
N ASP A 44 -14.74 -11.47 9.54
CA ASP A 44 -14.88 -11.46 10.99
C ASP A 44 -13.78 -10.69 11.75
N ILE A 45 -12.79 -10.17 11.02
CA ILE A 45 -11.63 -9.41 11.51
C ILE A 45 -11.95 -7.91 11.46
N PHE A 46 -11.63 -7.17 12.52
CA PHE A 46 -11.83 -5.71 12.54
C PHE A 46 -10.82 -4.95 13.38
N ILE A 47 -10.68 -3.66 13.07
CA ILE A 47 -10.11 -2.62 13.93
C ILE A 47 -11.19 -1.55 14.14
N LYS A 48 -11.54 -1.27 15.39
CA LYS A 48 -12.36 -0.13 15.80
C LYS A 48 -11.46 0.92 16.43
N TRP A 49 -11.75 2.20 16.23
CA TRP A 49 -10.97 3.27 16.82
C TRP A 49 -11.82 4.46 17.28
N TYR A 50 -11.23 5.25 18.16
CA TYR A 50 -11.66 6.60 18.49
C TYR A 50 -10.46 7.45 18.93
N LEU A 51 -10.56 8.76 18.70
CA LEU A 51 -9.60 9.74 19.20
C LEU A 51 -9.84 9.97 20.69
N SER A 52 -8.83 9.78 21.54
CA SER A 52 -8.91 10.13 22.96
C SER A 52 -8.88 11.64 23.14
N ASP A 53 -9.67 12.14 24.09
CA ASP A 53 -9.79 13.58 24.40
C ASP A 53 -10.27 14.43 23.21
N GLY A 54 -10.93 13.81 22.22
CA GLY A 54 -11.60 14.52 21.13
C GLY A 54 -12.89 15.19 21.61
N LYS A 55 -13.21 16.34 21.05
CA LYS A 55 -14.51 17.01 21.20
C LYS A 55 -15.57 16.20 20.46
N GLU A 56 -16.80 16.22 20.98
CA GLU A 56 -17.97 15.73 20.23
C GLU A 56 -18.28 16.72 19.10
N VAL A 57 -18.11 16.28 17.86
CA VAL A 57 -18.42 17.04 16.64
C VAL A 57 -19.16 16.13 15.67
N ALA A 58 -20.05 16.71 14.86
CA ALA A 58 -20.74 15.97 13.82
C ALA A 58 -19.79 15.66 12.66
N GLY A 59 -19.95 14.48 12.06
CA GLY A 59 -19.25 14.14 10.82
C GLY A 59 -20.00 14.70 9.62
N ASP A 60 -19.29 15.43 8.76
CA ASP A 60 -19.79 15.91 7.46
C ASP A 60 -19.32 14.98 6.34
N THR A 61 -20.24 14.47 5.52
CA THR A 61 -19.95 13.47 4.49
C THR A 61 -20.04 14.04 3.09
N ALA A 62 -19.08 13.67 2.25
CA ALA A 62 -19.06 14.01 0.84
C ALA A 62 -18.48 12.84 0.04
N LYS A 63 -19.31 12.17 -0.77
CA LYS A 63 -18.93 10.98 -1.52
C LYS A 63 -18.30 9.92 -0.61
N ASN A 64 -17.02 9.60 -0.80
CA ASN A 64 -16.23 8.62 -0.05
C ASN A 64 -15.46 9.21 1.13
N THR A 65 -15.79 10.45 1.53
CA THR A 65 -15.09 11.21 2.56
C THR A 65 -16.01 11.54 3.72
N ILE A 66 -15.49 11.50 4.95
CA ILE A 66 -16.11 12.09 6.14
C ILE A 66 -15.11 12.99 6.87
N THR A 67 -15.57 14.15 7.33
CA THR A 67 -14.76 15.13 8.06
C THR A 67 -15.39 15.46 9.41
N TYR A 68 -14.61 15.33 10.48
CA TYR A 68 -14.93 15.76 11.83
C TYR A 68 -14.19 17.06 12.12
N SER A 69 -14.87 18.18 11.86
CA SER A 69 -14.27 19.52 11.99
C SER A 69 -14.11 19.92 13.46
N GLU A 70 -12.97 20.51 13.82
CA GLU A 70 -12.65 20.94 15.19
C GLU A 70 -12.77 19.81 16.23
N ILE A 71 -12.48 18.57 15.83
CA ILE A 71 -12.47 17.42 16.74
C ILE A 71 -11.41 17.59 17.84
N LYS A 72 -10.36 18.37 17.57
CA LYS A 72 -9.42 18.89 18.57
C LYS A 72 -9.20 20.37 18.29
N GLU A 73 -8.60 21.10 19.23
CA GLU A 73 -8.35 22.54 19.04
C GLU A 73 -7.59 22.80 17.74
N LYS A 74 -8.19 23.55 16.81
CA LYS A 74 -7.59 23.92 15.51
C LYS A 74 -7.19 22.70 14.66
N THR A 75 -7.86 21.56 14.87
CA THR A 75 -7.59 20.32 14.15
C THR A 75 -8.87 19.69 13.65
N ASP A 76 -8.89 19.37 12.36
CA ASP A 76 -9.92 18.53 11.77
C ASP A 76 -9.37 17.11 11.60
N LEU A 77 -10.26 16.12 11.61
CA LEU A 77 -9.93 14.74 11.28
C LEU A 77 -10.79 14.30 10.12
N ARG A 78 -10.13 13.91 9.02
CA ARG A 78 -10.80 13.49 7.79
C ARG A 78 -10.43 12.07 7.44
N TYR A 79 -11.41 11.31 6.97
CA TYR A 79 -11.20 9.98 6.44
C TYR A 79 -11.64 9.93 4.99
N VAL A 80 -10.83 9.29 4.14
CA VAL A 80 -11.14 9.05 2.73
C VAL A 80 -11.01 7.56 2.45
N VAL A 81 -12.08 6.94 1.97
CA VAL A 81 -12.06 5.54 1.55
C VAL A 81 -11.77 5.48 0.05
N GLU A 82 -10.55 5.15 -0.34
CA GLU A 82 -10.07 5.20 -1.73
C GLU A 82 -9.49 3.85 -2.15
N GLY A 83 -10.01 3.28 -3.25
CA GLY A 83 -9.62 1.93 -3.67
C GLY A 83 -9.81 0.93 -2.52
N SER A 84 -8.72 0.31 -2.08
CA SER A 84 -8.70 -0.58 -0.91
C SER A 84 -8.09 0.03 0.37
N THR A 85 -7.88 1.34 0.37
CA THR A 85 -7.17 2.08 1.41
C THR A 85 -8.13 2.96 2.20
N LEU A 86 -7.92 3.03 3.51
CA LEU A 86 -8.51 4.02 4.37
C LEU A 86 -7.45 5.07 4.69
N LYS A 87 -7.52 6.22 4.02
CA LYS A 87 -6.70 7.37 4.37
C LYS A 87 -7.29 8.06 5.59
N GLU A 88 -6.43 8.44 6.52
CA GLU A 88 -6.75 9.34 7.62
C GLU A 88 -5.87 10.59 7.46
N ASP A 89 -6.49 11.76 7.50
CA ASP A 89 -5.80 13.05 7.47
C ASP A 89 -6.08 13.77 8.79
N ILE A 90 -5.04 14.05 9.56
CA ILE A 90 -5.10 14.95 10.72
C ILE A 90 -4.69 16.34 10.23
N ILE A 91 -5.65 17.25 10.12
CA ILE A 91 -5.49 18.54 9.44
C ILE A 91 -5.30 19.64 10.48
N LEU A 92 -4.07 20.12 10.62
CA LEU A 92 -3.69 21.21 11.53
C LEU A 92 -3.94 22.56 10.85
N LYS A 93 -4.82 23.37 11.43
CA LYS A 93 -5.22 24.67 10.88
C LYS A 93 -4.43 25.84 11.45
N SER A 94 -3.56 25.60 12.43
CA SER A 94 -2.59 26.58 12.92
C SER A 94 -1.36 25.88 13.51
N PRO A 95 -0.22 26.59 13.65
CA PRO A 95 0.98 26.04 14.27
C PRO A 95 0.80 25.78 15.77
N GLU A 96 -0.22 26.36 16.41
CA GLU A 96 -0.56 26.08 17.81
C GLU A 96 -1.51 24.88 17.97
N ALA A 97 -1.83 24.16 16.88
CA ALA A 97 -2.59 22.93 16.96
C ALA A 97 -1.77 21.84 17.69
N PRO A 98 -2.43 20.88 18.39
CA PRO A 98 -1.74 19.77 19.03
C PRO A 98 -0.88 18.98 18.03
N THR A 99 0.28 18.52 18.48
CA THR A 99 1.21 17.70 17.67
C THR A 99 1.18 16.22 18.05
N GLU A 100 0.38 15.86 19.06
CA GLU A 100 0.19 14.48 19.53
C GLU A 100 -1.30 14.08 19.52
N PHE A 101 -1.56 12.94 18.88
CA PHE A 101 -2.89 12.36 18.70
C PHE A 101 -2.88 10.91 19.15
N LYS A 102 -3.86 10.55 19.98
CA LYS A 102 -3.96 9.23 20.60
C LYS A 102 -5.25 8.57 20.17
N PHE A 103 -5.13 7.49 19.41
CA PHE A 103 -6.26 6.69 18.98
C PHE A 103 -6.31 5.42 19.81
N VAL A 104 -7.45 5.18 20.46
CA VAL A 104 -7.66 3.92 21.17
C VAL A 104 -8.19 2.90 20.18
N LEU A 105 -7.48 1.78 20.04
CA LEU A 105 -7.83 0.71 19.13
C LEU A 105 -8.48 -0.46 19.89
N ASN A 106 -9.51 -1.06 19.28
CA ASN A 106 -10.08 -2.33 19.67
C ASN A 106 -10.08 -3.26 18.46
N MET A 107 -9.29 -4.32 18.54
CA MET A 107 -9.07 -5.25 17.44
C MET A 107 -9.67 -6.61 17.75
N LYS A 108 -10.15 -7.29 16.70
CA LYS A 108 -10.56 -8.69 16.76
C LYS A 108 -9.94 -9.45 15.61
N GLY A 109 -9.38 -10.63 15.92
CA GLY A 109 -8.78 -11.51 14.92
C GLY A 109 -7.44 -10.99 14.39
N LEU A 110 -6.76 -10.10 15.14
CA LEU A 110 -5.48 -9.51 14.76
C LEU A 110 -4.48 -9.56 15.92
N LYS A 111 -3.21 -9.71 15.57
CA LYS A 111 -2.07 -9.21 16.34
C LYS A 111 -1.43 -8.03 15.58
N TYR A 112 -0.51 -7.31 16.22
CA TYR A 112 0.23 -6.23 15.58
C TYR A 112 1.74 -6.41 15.79
N GLU A 113 2.52 -5.87 14.84
CA GLU A 113 3.98 -5.84 14.91
C GLU A 113 4.48 -4.48 14.40
N ALA A 114 5.29 -3.79 15.21
CA ALA A 114 5.98 -2.57 14.78
C ALA A 114 7.29 -2.95 14.10
N ARG A 115 7.57 -2.34 12.95
CA ARG A 115 8.75 -2.60 12.12
C ARG A 115 9.83 -1.54 12.35
N GLU A 116 11.07 -1.87 12.02
CA GLU A 116 12.22 -0.96 12.19
C GLU A 116 12.11 0.29 11.30
N ASP A 117 11.41 0.20 10.18
CA ASP A 117 11.14 1.32 9.26
C ASP A 117 10.06 2.30 9.77
N GLY A 118 9.46 2.03 10.94
CA GLY A 118 8.40 2.84 11.54
C GLY A 118 7.00 2.49 11.07
N SER A 119 6.83 1.47 10.22
CA SER A 119 5.52 0.92 9.87
C SER A 119 4.97 0.00 10.96
N ILE A 120 3.65 -0.23 10.92
CA ILE A 120 2.94 -1.13 11.81
C ILE A 120 2.13 -2.10 10.96
N GLU A 121 2.36 -3.39 11.15
CA GLU A 121 1.60 -4.45 10.50
C GLU A 121 0.53 -4.99 11.44
N PHE A 122 -0.66 -5.26 10.90
CA PHE A 122 -1.76 -5.93 11.56
C PHE A 122 -1.95 -7.30 10.92
N LEU A 123 -1.66 -8.36 11.66
CA LEU A 123 -1.53 -9.72 11.13
C LEU A 123 -2.63 -10.64 11.65
N ASP A 124 -3.06 -11.59 10.83
CA ASP A 124 -3.89 -12.71 11.26
C ASP A 124 -3.05 -13.66 12.14
N PRO A 125 -3.39 -13.83 13.43
CA PRO A 125 -2.60 -14.65 14.35
C PRO A 125 -2.62 -16.15 14.03
N ARG A 126 -3.46 -16.61 13.09
CA ARG A 126 -3.57 -18.02 12.70
C ARG A 126 -2.48 -18.45 11.71
N ASN A 127 -1.99 -17.53 10.88
CA ASN A 127 -1.09 -17.83 9.78
C ASN A 127 -0.02 -16.75 9.52
N ASP A 128 0.03 -15.70 10.35
CA ASP A 128 0.95 -14.57 10.24
C ASP A 128 0.86 -13.77 8.93
N SER A 129 -0.26 -13.89 8.20
CA SER A 129 -0.49 -13.06 7.01
C SER A 129 -0.85 -11.64 7.41
N VAL A 130 -0.27 -10.66 6.71
CA VAL A 130 -0.56 -9.24 6.93
C VAL A 130 -1.91 -8.89 6.33
N VAL A 131 -2.83 -8.40 7.17
CA VAL A 131 -4.19 -8.00 6.78
C VAL A 131 -4.19 -6.50 6.42
N TRP A 132 -3.61 -5.67 7.29
CA TRP A 132 -3.45 -4.24 7.07
C TRP A 132 -2.05 -3.78 7.45
N VAL A 133 -1.59 -2.72 6.80
CA VAL A 133 -0.36 -2.01 7.15
C VAL A 133 -0.67 -0.54 7.33
N MET A 134 -0.09 0.03 8.37
CA MET A 134 0.06 1.47 8.53
C MET A 134 1.53 1.80 8.24
N PRO A 135 1.84 2.38 7.07
CA PRO A 135 3.19 2.88 6.79
C PRO A 135 3.62 3.90 7.84
N LYS A 136 4.93 4.13 7.92
CA LYS A 136 5.45 5.25 8.72
C LYS A 136 4.73 6.54 8.28
N PRO A 137 4.02 7.23 9.18
CA PRO A 137 3.34 8.47 8.81
C PRO A 137 4.35 9.54 8.41
N TYR A 138 3.87 10.49 7.63
CA TYR A 138 4.58 11.71 7.29
C TYR A 138 3.62 12.89 7.39
N MET A 139 4.15 14.10 7.28
CA MET A 139 3.36 15.32 7.22
C MET A 139 3.78 16.18 6.05
N TYR A 140 2.85 17.00 5.58
CA TYR A 140 3.09 17.96 4.50
C TYR A 140 2.26 19.22 4.69
N ASP A 141 2.76 20.33 4.17
CA ASP A 141 2.07 21.61 4.20
C ASP A 141 1.26 21.85 2.93
N ALA A 142 0.52 22.96 2.86
CA ALA A 142 -0.36 23.26 1.72
C ALA A 142 0.40 23.61 0.41
N GLN A 143 1.72 23.82 0.45
CA GLN A 143 2.57 23.91 -0.73
C GLN A 143 3.18 22.56 -1.14
N GLY A 144 3.02 21.53 -0.32
CA GLY A 144 3.51 20.18 -0.57
C GLY A 144 4.91 19.93 -0.02
N GLU A 145 5.47 20.82 0.80
CA GLU A 145 6.72 20.55 1.51
C GLU A 145 6.49 19.43 2.53
N GLN A 146 7.34 18.40 2.52
CA GLN A 146 7.13 17.17 3.28
C GLN A 146 8.15 16.99 4.41
N SER A 147 7.76 16.26 5.44
CA SER A 147 8.64 15.77 6.50
C SER A 147 8.22 14.39 6.98
N GLU A 148 9.19 13.49 7.10
CA GLU A 148 9.02 12.18 7.73
C GLU A 148 9.22 12.20 9.25
N ALA A 149 9.34 13.39 9.85
CA ALA A 149 9.48 13.56 11.29
C ALA A 149 8.13 13.37 12.02
N VAL A 150 7.50 12.23 11.75
CA VAL A 150 6.26 11.77 12.39
C VAL A 150 6.46 10.33 12.82
N THR A 151 6.01 10.01 14.02
CA THR A 151 6.11 8.67 14.60
C THR A 151 4.73 8.11 14.89
N ALA A 152 4.57 6.80 14.69
CA ALA A 152 3.43 6.02 15.12
C ALA A 152 3.89 4.94 16.11
N THR A 153 3.29 4.89 17.29
CA THR A 153 3.64 3.87 18.30
C THR A 153 2.39 3.23 18.88
N LEU A 154 2.42 1.90 19.05
CA LEU A 154 1.34 1.15 19.70
C LEU A 154 1.77 0.66 21.07
N GLU A 155 0.94 0.90 22.07
CA GLU A 155 1.19 0.48 23.45
C GLU A 155 -0.10 0.04 24.14
N ASN A 156 0.01 -0.96 25.02
CA ASN A 156 -1.09 -1.34 25.91
C ASN A 156 -1.06 -0.47 27.17
N LYS A 157 -2.00 0.47 27.28
CA LYS A 157 -2.20 1.34 28.46
C LYS A 157 -3.52 1.02 29.15
N TRP A 158 -3.44 0.59 30.41
CA TRP A 158 -4.61 0.27 31.25
C TRP A 158 -5.63 -0.68 30.58
N GLY A 159 -5.13 -1.72 29.89
CA GLY A 159 -5.96 -2.70 29.20
C GLY A 159 -6.57 -2.23 27.87
N LYS A 160 -6.13 -1.08 27.35
CA LYS A 160 -6.50 -0.58 26.02
C LYS A 160 -5.26 -0.49 25.15
N LEU A 161 -5.39 -0.87 23.88
CA LEU A 161 -4.37 -0.62 22.89
C LEU A 161 -4.48 0.85 22.42
N VAL A 162 -3.39 1.60 22.50
CA VAL A 162 -3.34 3.02 22.15
C VAL A 162 -2.29 3.23 21.06
N LEU A 163 -2.72 3.76 19.92
CA LEU A 163 -1.88 4.28 18.86
C LEU A 163 -1.59 5.75 19.14
N THR A 164 -0.33 6.11 19.33
CA THR A 164 0.11 7.51 19.46
C THR A 164 0.80 7.95 18.18
N ILE A 165 0.19 8.92 17.50
CA ILE A 165 0.80 9.65 16.39
C ILE A 165 1.41 10.93 16.96
N LYS A 166 2.71 11.14 16.73
CA LYS A 166 3.43 12.33 17.19
C LYS A 166 4.23 12.94 16.04
N ALA A 167 3.89 14.18 15.70
CA ALA A 167 4.55 14.96 14.67
C ALA A 167 5.55 15.97 15.27
N ASP A 168 6.57 16.34 14.49
CA ASP A 168 7.60 17.28 14.92
C ASP A 168 7.06 18.72 15.02
N GLU A 169 7.12 19.25 16.24
CA GLU A 169 6.57 20.58 16.57
C GLU A 169 7.39 21.72 15.95
N GLU A 170 8.71 21.54 15.84
CA GLU A 170 9.60 22.55 15.25
C GLU A 170 9.31 22.73 13.76
N TRP A 171 9.15 21.62 13.02
CA TRP A 171 8.77 21.65 11.61
C TRP A 171 7.38 22.26 11.43
N ILE A 172 6.39 21.88 12.25
CA ILE A 172 5.02 22.42 12.18
C ILE A 172 4.98 23.94 12.44
N SER A 173 5.81 24.41 13.35
CA SER A 173 5.84 25.81 13.79
C SER A 173 6.80 26.69 12.99
N ALA A 174 7.50 26.14 11.99
CA ALA A 174 8.44 26.90 11.19
C ALA A 174 7.73 28.00 10.39
N ALA A 175 8.31 29.20 10.36
CA ALA A 175 7.67 30.41 9.82
C ALA A 175 7.41 30.34 8.30
N ASP A 176 8.04 29.40 7.60
CA ASP A 176 7.87 29.16 6.17
C ASP A 176 6.80 28.10 5.84
N ARG A 177 6.20 27.44 6.85
CA ARG A 177 5.10 26.48 6.62
C ARG A 177 3.83 27.18 6.17
N VAL A 178 3.14 26.55 5.23
CA VAL A 178 1.84 27.02 4.74
C VAL A 178 0.71 26.11 5.21
N LEU A 179 -0.23 26.66 5.96
CA LEU A 179 -1.37 25.93 6.50
C LEU A 179 -2.45 25.66 5.43
N PRO A 180 -3.28 24.60 5.62
CA PRO A 180 -3.17 23.62 6.69
C PRO A 180 -1.99 22.67 6.49
N ILE A 181 -1.44 22.18 7.60
CA ILE A 181 -0.52 21.03 7.58
C ILE A 181 -1.36 19.77 7.74
N VAL A 182 -1.04 18.74 6.96
CA VAL A 182 -1.71 17.43 7.04
C VAL A 182 -0.72 16.39 7.51
N ILE A 183 -1.08 15.65 8.55
CA ILE A 183 -0.40 14.41 8.97
C ILE A 183 -1.21 13.23 8.40
N ASP A 184 -0.55 12.32 7.69
CA ASP A 184 -1.18 11.21 6.95
C ASP A 184 -0.85 9.83 7.56
N PRO A 185 -1.56 9.38 8.62
CA PRO A 185 -1.52 8.01 9.11
C PRO A 185 -2.47 7.11 8.32
N THR A 186 -2.11 6.76 7.08
CA THR A 186 -2.93 5.88 6.24
C THR A 186 -2.94 4.42 6.75
N LEU A 187 -4.10 3.77 6.67
CA LEU A 187 -4.25 2.32 6.80
C LEU A 187 -4.56 1.72 5.43
N GLN A 188 -3.66 0.88 4.93
CA GLN A 188 -3.80 0.21 3.64
C GLN A 188 -3.82 -1.31 3.81
N PRO A 189 -4.27 -2.08 2.81
CA PRO A 189 -4.13 -3.53 2.84
C PRO A 189 -2.65 -3.90 3.03
N GLY A 190 -2.40 -5.03 3.67
CA GLY A 190 -1.04 -5.55 3.75
C GLY A 190 -0.39 -5.71 2.38
N PRO A 191 0.95 -5.69 2.28
CA PRO A 191 1.61 -6.07 1.05
C PRO A 191 1.08 -7.43 0.64
N ARG A 192 0.52 -7.52 -0.57
CA ARG A 192 0.30 -8.83 -1.18
C ARG A 192 1.69 -9.41 -1.34
N ASN A 193 1.95 -10.59 -0.78
CA ASN A 193 3.23 -11.30 -0.89
C ASN A 193 3.70 -11.25 -2.35
N GLY A 194 4.59 -10.29 -2.63
CA GLY A 194 5.31 -10.12 -3.86
C GLY A 194 6.55 -10.99 -3.77
N ARG A 195 7.00 -11.46 -4.91
CA ARG A 195 8.19 -12.30 -5.03
C ARG A 195 8.90 -11.87 -6.28
N ASP A 196 10.20 -11.68 -6.23
CA ASP A 196 10.95 -11.35 -7.43
C ASP A 196 12.34 -11.98 -7.55
N THR A 197 12.80 -12.07 -8.77
CA THR A 197 14.18 -12.46 -9.02
C THR A 197 14.59 -11.98 -10.39
N PHE A 198 15.86 -12.17 -10.74
CA PHE A 198 16.29 -12.06 -12.12
C PHE A 198 17.06 -13.30 -12.54
N ILE A 199 17.04 -13.56 -13.84
CA ILE A 199 17.88 -14.58 -14.48
C ILE A 199 19.04 -13.90 -15.20
N SER A 200 20.17 -14.59 -15.31
CA SER A 200 21.42 -14.06 -15.87
C SER A 200 22.05 -15.04 -16.85
N SER A 201 22.40 -14.58 -18.04
CA SER A 201 23.08 -15.41 -19.04
C SER A 201 24.51 -15.78 -18.64
N SER A 202 25.15 -14.98 -17.78
CA SER A 202 26.51 -15.24 -17.28
C SER A 202 26.54 -16.25 -16.13
N TYR A 203 25.41 -16.49 -15.48
CA TYR A 203 25.26 -17.45 -14.37
C TYR A 203 24.03 -18.31 -14.64
N ASN A 204 24.21 -19.25 -15.56
CA ASN A 204 23.09 -19.90 -16.24
C ASN A 204 22.30 -20.87 -15.34
N ASP A 205 22.93 -21.38 -14.29
CA ASP A 205 22.40 -22.33 -13.31
C ASP A 205 22.04 -21.69 -11.95
N LYS A 206 22.14 -20.36 -11.82
CA LYS A 206 21.87 -19.65 -10.56
C LYS A 206 20.51 -18.97 -10.53
N ASN A 207 19.92 -18.96 -9.35
CA ASN A 207 18.79 -18.13 -8.96
C ASN A 207 19.28 -16.93 -8.13
N PHE A 208 18.62 -15.77 -8.25
CA PHE A 208 19.05 -14.53 -7.62
C PHE A 208 18.01 -13.92 -6.66
N ARG A 209 17.07 -14.72 -6.13
CA ARG A 209 15.98 -14.21 -5.26
C ARG A 209 16.48 -13.43 -4.04
N ALA A 210 17.65 -13.76 -3.50
CA ALA A 210 18.19 -13.09 -2.31
C ALA A 210 18.95 -11.79 -2.63
N LYS A 211 18.76 -11.19 -3.82
CA LYS A 211 19.44 -9.97 -4.23
C LYS A 211 18.53 -8.77 -4.03
N GLU A 212 19.06 -7.76 -3.35
CA GLU A 212 18.40 -6.46 -3.12
C GLU A 212 18.14 -5.67 -4.41
N LEU A 213 18.79 -6.05 -5.52
CA LEU A 213 18.66 -5.40 -6.82
C LEU A 213 18.36 -6.42 -7.92
N LEU A 214 17.44 -6.00 -8.80
CA LEU A 214 17.03 -6.70 -10.00
C LEU A 214 17.59 -6.02 -11.24
N TYR A 215 17.79 -6.80 -12.31
CA TYR A 215 18.45 -6.31 -13.52
C TYR A 215 17.66 -6.66 -14.78
N VAL A 216 17.41 -5.65 -15.61
CA VAL A 216 16.86 -5.81 -16.97
C VAL A 216 17.88 -5.31 -17.98
N GLY A 217 18.09 -6.04 -19.08
CA GLY A 217 19.02 -5.63 -20.14
C GLY A 217 20.34 -6.39 -20.10
N LYS A 218 21.46 -5.76 -20.47
CA LYS A 218 22.78 -6.39 -20.47
C LYS A 218 23.73 -5.62 -19.56
N THR A 219 24.28 -6.31 -18.56
CA THR A 219 25.34 -5.78 -17.68
C THR A 219 26.66 -6.49 -17.92
N GLU A 220 27.78 -5.89 -17.49
CA GLU A 220 29.08 -6.54 -17.52
C GLU A 220 29.14 -7.74 -16.55
N ALA A 221 28.60 -7.57 -15.35
CA ALA A 221 28.63 -8.60 -14.30
C ALA A 221 27.70 -9.79 -14.58
N TYR A 222 26.50 -9.55 -15.12
CA TYR A 222 25.44 -10.56 -15.24
C TYR A 222 25.08 -10.91 -16.69
N GLY A 223 25.74 -10.33 -17.69
CA GLY A 223 25.39 -10.57 -19.08
C GLY A 223 23.95 -10.11 -19.35
N ALA A 224 23.21 -10.84 -20.18
CA ALA A 224 21.80 -10.56 -20.43
C ALA A 224 20.96 -10.99 -19.23
N THR A 225 20.08 -10.09 -18.77
CA THR A 225 19.22 -10.28 -17.60
C THR A 225 17.77 -9.93 -17.86
N LYS A 226 16.89 -10.56 -17.08
CA LYS A 226 15.44 -10.35 -17.09
C LYS A 226 14.94 -10.48 -15.67
N SER A 227 14.13 -9.53 -15.22
CA SER A 227 13.51 -9.58 -13.90
C SER A 227 12.12 -10.19 -14.00
N LEU A 228 11.77 -11.03 -13.03
CA LEU A 228 10.49 -11.70 -12.93
C LEU A 228 9.86 -11.39 -11.59
N PHE A 229 8.56 -11.16 -11.59
CA PHE A 229 7.79 -10.79 -10.41
C PHE A 229 6.56 -11.69 -10.31
N HIS A 230 6.16 -12.08 -9.11
CA HIS A 230 4.91 -12.77 -8.87
C HIS A 230 4.20 -12.09 -7.71
N PHE A 231 2.92 -11.77 -7.91
CA PHE A 231 2.07 -11.23 -6.86
C PHE A 231 0.88 -12.17 -6.71
N ASN A 232 0.56 -12.52 -5.48
CA ASN A 232 -0.67 -13.25 -5.21
C ASN A 232 -1.88 -12.33 -5.41
N VAL A 233 -2.43 -12.35 -6.62
CA VAL A 233 -3.71 -11.72 -6.95
C VAL A 233 -4.83 -12.72 -6.70
N THR A 234 -5.15 -12.95 -5.42
CA THR A 234 -6.38 -13.64 -5.03
C THR A 234 -7.53 -12.63 -5.01
N PRO A 235 -8.63 -12.87 -5.75
CA PRO A 235 -9.85 -12.10 -5.58
C PRO A 235 -10.41 -12.32 -4.18
N ASP A 236 -10.82 -11.23 -3.52
CA ASP A 236 -11.44 -11.32 -2.19
C ASP A 236 -12.92 -11.72 -2.28
N GLU A 237 -13.54 -11.53 -3.46
CA GLU A 237 -14.91 -11.87 -3.80
C GLU A 237 -15.02 -12.38 -5.25
N ASP A 238 -16.09 -13.10 -5.54
CA ASP A 238 -16.43 -13.51 -6.90
C ASP A 238 -16.88 -12.29 -7.76
N ASP A 239 -16.65 -12.35 -9.08
CA ASP A 239 -17.10 -11.36 -10.08
C ASP A 239 -16.59 -9.91 -9.89
N MET A 240 -15.31 -9.68 -9.56
CA MET A 240 -14.72 -8.34 -9.43
C MET A 240 -14.37 -7.71 -10.80
N THR A 241 -14.73 -6.43 -11.00
CA THR A 241 -14.29 -5.63 -12.14
C THR A 241 -13.11 -4.75 -11.72
N ILE A 242 -11.97 -4.89 -12.39
CA ILE A 242 -10.81 -4.04 -12.22
C ILE A 242 -11.03 -2.72 -12.98
N THR A 243 -11.09 -1.61 -12.24
CA THR A 243 -11.26 -0.26 -12.82
C THR A 243 -9.91 0.36 -13.21
N SER A 244 -8.87 0.08 -12.44
CA SER A 244 -7.47 0.44 -12.68
C SER A 244 -6.54 -0.56 -12.00
N ALA A 245 -5.39 -0.86 -12.60
CA ALA A 245 -4.30 -1.52 -11.91
C ALA A 245 -2.97 -1.08 -12.53
N THR A 246 -2.02 -0.71 -11.67
CA THR A 246 -0.68 -0.27 -12.05
C THR A 246 0.34 -1.18 -11.40
N PHE A 247 1.31 -1.64 -12.18
CA PHE A 247 2.51 -2.28 -11.67
C PHE A 247 3.64 -1.25 -11.65
N SER A 248 4.21 -1.00 -10.48
CA SER A 248 5.24 0.01 -10.27
C SER A 248 6.54 -0.62 -9.80
N VAL A 249 7.66 -0.20 -10.38
CA VAL A 249 9.02 -0.62 -9.96
C VAL A 249 9.91 0.61 -9.76
N LEU A 250 10.73 0.58 -8.71
CA LEU A 250 11.62 1.70 -8.37
C LEU A 250 13.00 1.49 -9.01
N ALA A 251 13.33 2.30 -10.01
CA ALA A 251 14.63 2.26 -10.65
C ALA A 251 15.68 2.92 -9.74
N LYS A 252 16.81 2.23 -9.54
CA LYS A 252 17.99 2.80 -8.87
C LYS A 252 18.85 3.60 -9.84
N GLN A 253 19.21 2.97 -10.96
CA GLN A 253 20.06 3.54 -12.00
C GLN A 253 19.99 2.70 -13.28
N GLY A 254 20.48 3.25 -14.40
CA GLY A 254 20.72 2.51 -15.62
C GLY A 254 20.44 3.31 -16.87
N THR A 255 20.84 2.78 -18.02
CA THR A 255 20.85 3.47 -19.31
C THR A 255 19.64 3.16 -20.20
N LEU A 256 18.87 2.10 -19.91
CA LEU A 256 17.64 1.84 -20.67
C LEU A 256 16.63 2.98 -20.45
N SER A 257 16.06 3.47 -21.55
CA SER A 257 15.02 4.50 -21.58
C SER A 257 13.61 3.92 -21.76
N SER A 258 13.50 2.64 -22.11
CA SER A 258 12.22 1.94 -22.30
C SER A 258 12.32 0.47 -21.92
N ILE A 259 11.28 -0.06 -21.27
CA ILE A 259 11.20 -1.45 -20.80
C ILE A 259 9.84 -2.02 -21.18
N ASP A 260 9.85 -3.27 -21.63
CA ASP A 260 8.65 -4.01 -21.94
C ASP A 260 8.22 -4.86 -20.74
N LEU A 261 6.91 -4.92 -20.50
CA LEU A 261 6.29 -5.80 -19.53
C LEU A 261 5.51 -6.91 -20.24
N TYR A 262 5.78 -8.16 -19.83
CA TYR A 262 5.09 -9.34 -20.35
C TYR A 262 4.50 -10.19 -19.21
N PRO A 263 3.37 -10.90 -19.44
CA PRO A 263 2.87 -11.86 -18.48
C PRO A 263 3.65 -13.16 -18.64
N VAL A 264 4.00 -13.79 -17.53
CA VAL A 264 4.60 -15.13 -17.57
C VAL A 264 3.48 -16.16 -17.81
N LYS A 265 3.74 -17.15 -18.67
CA LYS A 265 2.80 -18.22 -19.05
C LYS A 265 3.36 -19.60 -18.72
N PHE A 266 4.15 -19.65 -17.66
CA PHE A 266 4.86 -20.82 -17.18
C PHE A 266 4.84 -20.79 -15.66
N ASP A 267 4.45 -21.88 -15.00
CA ASP A 267 4.59 -22.03 -13.55
C ASP A 267 6.07 -22.14 -13.19
N TRP A 268 6.70 -20.98 -13.02
CA TRP A 268 8.04 -20.88 -12.52
C TRP A 268 8.00 -21.12 -11.02
N LYS A 269 8.05 -22.41 -10.66
CA LYS A 269 8.29 -22.88 -9.29
C LYS A 269 9.37 -21.99 -8.67
N TRP A 270 8.95 -21.12 -7.75
CA TRP A 270 9.69 -20.01 -7.13
C TRP A 270 10.94 -20.44 -6.34
N ASP A 271 11.09 -21.74 -6.14
CA ASP A 271 12.17 -22.33 -5.38
C ASP A 271 13.57 -22.02 -6.00
N GLU A 272 14.56 -21.83 -5.11
CA GLU A 272 15.93 -21.44 -5.43
C GLU A 272 16.66 -22.41 -6.36
N TYR A 273 16.22 -23.67 -6.42
CA TYR A 273 16.80 -24.68 -7.31
C TYR A 273 16.21 -24.66 -8.72
N TYR A 274 15.22 -23.79 -8.95
CA TYR A 274 14.27 -24.00 -10.01
C TYR A 274 14.23 -22.85 -11.01
N LEU A 275 14.17 -21.57 -10.64
CA LEU A 275 14.20 -20.52 -11.67
C LEU A 275 15.65 -20.05 -11.95
N THR A 276 16.21 -20.56 -13.05
CA THR A 276 17.54 -20.22 -13.58
C THR A 276 17.43 -19.80 -15.04
N TRP A 277 18.50 -19.24 -15.62
CA TRP A 277 18.53 -18.90 -17.05
C TRP A 277 18.32 -20.15 -17.92
N ASP A 278 18.99 -21.27 -17.64
CA ASP A 278 18.87 -22.49 -18.43
C ASP A 278 17.43 -23.07 -18.39
N ARG A 279 16.78 -23.01 -17.23
CA ARG A 279 15.37 -23.42 -17.16
C ARG A 279 14.46 -22.46 -17.91
N TRP A 280 14.74 -21.15 -17.83
CA TRP A 280 13.99 -20.16 -18.61
C TRP A 280 14.15 -20.40 -20.11
N GLN A 281 15.35 -20.72 -20.60
CA GLN A 281 15.57 -21.01 -22.01
C GLN A 281 14.86 -22.29 -22.48
N SER A 282 14.79 -23.32 -21.64
CA SER A 282 14.16 -24.60 -22.00
C SER A 282 12.64 -24.61 -21.86
N SER A 283 12.09 -23.88 -20.90
CA SER A 283 10.68 -24.00 -20.50
C SER A 283 9.96 -22.66 -20.31
N GLY A 284 10.69 -21.55 -20.16
CA GLY A 284 10.15 -20.23 -19.91
C GLY A 284 9.27 -19.75 -21.07
N LYS A 285 8.13 -19.15 -20.71
CA LYS A 285 7.16 -18.64 -21.69
C LYS A 285 6.58 -17.32 -21.21
N ILE A 286 6.45 -16.40 -22.14
CA ILE A 286 5.74 -15.13 -21.95
C ILE A 286 4.52 -15.07 -22.86
N GLY A 287 3.51 -14.28 -22.49
CA GLY A 287 2.40 -13.92 -23.36
C GLY A 287 2.72 -12.73 -24.26
N GLY A 288 1.67 -12.04 -24.74
CA GLY A 288 1.81 -10.79 -25.48
C GLY A 288 2.31 -9.63 -24.62
N LEU A 289 2.84 -8.60 -25.26
CA LEU A 289 3.23 -7.34 -24.59
C LEU A 289 2.01 -6.77 -23.85
N ILE A 290 2.16 -6.53 -22.56
CA ILE A 290 1.13 -5.84 -21.75
C ILE A 290 1.26 -4.34 -21.97
N ASP A 291 2.47 -3.83 -21.71
CA ASP A 291 2.77 -2.41 -21.76
C ASP A 291 4.27 -2.18 -22.02
N ASN A 292 4.59 -1.00 -22.53
CA ASN A 292 5.94 -0.48 -22.71
C ASN A 292 6.05 0.85 -21.96
N ALA A 293 6.83 0.86 -20.89
CA ALA A 293 7.02 2.06 -20.09
C ALA A 293 8.35 2.74 -20.42
N THR A 294 8.35 4.06 -20.32
CA THR A 294 9.55 4.90 -20.25
C THR A 294 9.61 5.55 -18.87
N GLY A 295 10.80 5.77 -18.33
CA GLY A 295 10.93 6.40 -17.03
C GLY A 295 12.32 6.98 -16.77
N PRO A 296 12.53 7.56 -15.59
CA PRO A 296 13.77 8.24 -15.25
C PRO A 296 14.94 7.25 -15.07
N ALA A 297 16.17 7.79 -15.01
CA ALA A 297 17.35 6.99 -14.68
C ALA A 297 17.23 6.38 -13.27
N SER A 298 16.69 7.16 -12.32
CA SER A 298 16.35 6.78 -10.95
C SER A 298 14.95 7.32 -10.63
N GLY A 299 14.09 6.50 -10.00
CA GLY A 299 12.70 6.85 -9.71
C GLY A 299 11.70 5.80 -10.20
N TRP A 300 10.41 6.06 -10.00
CA TRP A 300 9.34 5.12 -10.30
C TRP A 300 9.10 4.93 -11.81
N TRP A 301 8.83 3.69 -12.20
CA TRP A 301 8.37 3.30 -13.51
C TRP A 301 7.05 2.56 -13.35
N ASP A 302 6.03 3.01 -14.08
CA ASP A 302 4.66 2.51 -13.97
C ASP A 302 4.24 1.83 -15.26
N PHE A 303 3.53 0.71 -15.12
CA PHE A 303 2.98 -0.08 -16.21
C PHE A 303 1.49 -0.30 -16.00
N ASP A 304 0.68 -0.10 -17.04
CA ASP A 304 -0.75 -0.42 -16.99
C ASP A 304 -0.94 -1.94 -17.09
N VAL A 305 -1.40 -2.53 -15.98
CA VAL A 305 -1.69 -3.98 -15.88
C VAL A 305 -3.17 -4.26 -15.69
N LYS A 306 -4.05 -3.27 -15.87
CA LYS A 306 -5.50 -3.40 -15.63
C LYS A 306 -6.09 -4.65 -16.28
N LYS A 307 -5.84 -4.84 -17.58
CA LYS A 307 -6.39 -5.97 -18.34
C LYS A 307 -5.86 -7.31 -17.84
N LEU A 308 -4.57 -7.38 -17.53
CA LEU A 308 -3.97 -8.61 -17.02
C LEU A 308 -4.49 -8.96 -15.63
N VAL A 309 -4.61 -7.98 -14.74
CA VAL A 309 -5.15 -8.19 -13.40
C VAL A 309 -6.61 -8.63 -13.47
N GLN A 310 -7.41 -8.11 -14.42
CA GLN A 310 -8.75 -8.64 -14.69
C GLN A 310 -8.71 -10.12 -15.10
N GLU A 311 -7.81 -10.51 -16.02
CA GLU A 311 -7.66 -11.92 -16.42
C GLU A 311 -7.31 -12.83 -15.23
N TRP A 312 -6.48 -12.35 -14.30
CA TRP A 312 -6.13 -13.10 -13.09
C TRP A 312 -7.26 -13.16 -12.07
N VAL A 313 -8.10 -12.12 -11.97
CA VAL A 313 -9.29 -12.16 -11.15
C VAL A 313 -10.30 -13.17 -11.71
N ASP A 314 -10.52 -13.15 -13.02
CA ASP A 314 -11.45 -14.06 -13.71
C ASP A 314 -10.96 -15.51 -13.70
N ASN A 315 -9.63 -15.70 -13.72
CA ASN A 315 -8.99 -17.01 -13.64
C ASN A 315 -7.69 -16.97 -12.80
N PRO A 316 -7.79 -17.09 -11.46
CA PRO A 316 -6.63 -17.01 -10.57
C PRO A 316 -5.54 -18.04 -10.86
N THR A 317 -5.90 -19.19 -11.44
CA THR A 317 -4.94 -20.24 -11.80
C THR A 317 -4.03 -19.87 -12.99
N ALA A 318 -4.37 -18.81 -13.73
CA ALA A 318 -3.56 -18.29 -14.84
C ALA A 318 -2.50 -17.27 -14.39
N ASN A 319 -2.45 -16.91 -13.10
CA ASN A 319 -1.48 -15.98 -12.56
C ASN A 319 -0.12 -16.65 -12.29
N TYR A 320 0.76 -16.56 -13.27
CA TYR A 320 2.17 -16.89 -13.12
C TYR A 320 3.07 -15.65 -13.03
N GLY A 321 2.51 -14.45 -12.83
CA GLY A 321 3.31 -13.23 -12.65
C GLY A 321 3.74 -12.54 -13.94
N LEU A 322 4.77 -11.70 -13.81
CA LEU A 322 5.24 -10.71 -14.76
C LEU A 322 6.72 -10.89 -15.07
N ALA A 323 7.16 -10.42 -16.23
CA ALA A 323 8.57 -10.34 -16.58
C ALA A 323 8.90 -9.03 -17.29
N LEU A 324 9.95 -8.36 -16.82
CA LEU A 324 10.51 -7.17 -17.46
C LEU A 324 11.61 -7.54 -18.44
N TYR A 325 11.50 -6.99 -19.64
CA TYR A 325 12.44 -7.17 -20.74
C TYR A 325 12.95 -5.81 -21.24
N PRO A 326 14.20 -5.73 -21.72
CA PRO A 326 14.62 -4.55 -22.45
C PRO A 326 13.77 -4.43 -23.73
N ALA A 327 13.13 -3.28 -23.94
CA ALA A 327 12.32 -3.03 -25.15
C ALA A 327 13.17 -2.97 -26.44
N GLY A 328 14.49 -2.81 -26.30
CA GLY A 328 15.46 -2.74 -27.38
C GLY A 328 16.72 -1.98 -26.95
N GLY A 329 17.74 -1.98 -27.81
CA GLY A 329 18.99 -1.24 -27.60
C GLY A 329 19.99 -1.92 -26.64
N ALA A 330 21.17 -1.30 -26.53
CA ALA A 330 22.20 -1.72 -25.58
C ALA A 330 22.04 -0.94 -24.27
N GLY A 331 22.20 -1.63 -23.13
CA GLY A 331 22.10 -1.00 -21.82
C GLY A 331 21.46 -1.90 -20.79
N TYR A 332 21.28 -1.36 -19.58
CA TYR A 332 20.62 -2.05 -18.48
C TYR A 332 19.78 -1.08 -17.63
N LYS A 333 18.95 -1.65 -16.76
CA LYS A 333 18.28 -0.95 -15.67
C LYS A 333 18.35 -1.79 -14.41
N GLU A 334 18.69 -1.15 -13.30
CA GLU A 334 18.64 -1.69 -11.94
C GLU A 334 17.33 -1.25 -11.26
N PHE A 335 16.62 -2.20 -10.66
CA PHE A 335 15.44 -1.94 -9.83
C PHE A 335 15.67 -2.47 -8.42
N TYR A 336 15.04 -1.85 -7.44
CA TYR A 336 14.97 -2.40 -6.09
C TYR A 336 14.07 -3.64 -6.07
N SER A 337 14.48 -4.64 -5.28
CA SER A 337 13.67 -5.81 -4.92
C SER A 337 12.40 -5.38 -4.19
N CYS A 338 11.31 -6.11 -4.39
CA CYS A 338 10.07 -6.08 -3.61
C CYS A 338 10.04 -7.16 -2.51
N ASP A 339 10.98 -8.11 -2.55
CA ASP A 339 11.29 -9.06 -1.46
C ASP A 339 12.04 -8.38 -0.30
#